data_AF-A0A133RUB3-F1
#
_entry.id   AF-A0A133RUB3-F1
#
_cell.length_a   1.000
_cell.length_b   1.000
_cell.length_c   1.000
_cell.angle_alpha   90.00
_cell.angle_beta   90.00
_cell.angle_gamma   90.00
#
_symmetry.space_group_name_H-M   'P 1'
#
loop_
_entity.id
_entity.type
_entity.pdbx_description
1 polymer ?
#
loop_
_entity_poly.entity_id
_entity_poly.type
_entity_poly.pdbx_seq_one_letter_code
_entity_poly.pdbx_strand_id
1 'polypeptide(L)'
;MFVIAKKTDDKVPKIKEIFQKLEKSLTVFYIDCFDNLDNLEQGELTALTYFLMKEKGQPLFVNNLPLPPYWEITTDGLEGYVYDQSKKKARIKFRQPQSERTIARVYWYDEEETCIWIDYYSAYGWKVCRELLDEEGKSVLRTIYNSEGRELLVEWLQQDKIAYFDSQQNPTIYPNRHSFLLKVLEEIVEREDILILGEEILSLLPSSKKENYYYLADDITEADKIADRVNQVLVMSPRSSDLSPYTHLYGFALNKPVPVRPQAMIITNSEWIEGLEQLLIQFPEIDFHVGAVTEMGSRITNLSIYSNMHIHPGMSYRLFQELLDSSSFYFDIQYDIEILASSLRAVERG
;
A
#
# COMPACT_ATOMS: atom_id res chain seq x y z
N MET A 1 12.03 8.05 -6.94
CA MET A 1 10.80 8.85 -7.09
C MET A 1 10.11 8.89 -5.75
N PHE A 2 9.65 10.08 -5.35
CA PHE A 2 8.95 10.27 -4.08
C PHE A 2 7.45 10.35 -4.35
N VAL A 3 6.65 9.59 -3.62
CA VAL A 3 5.18 9.59 -3.73
C VAL A 3 4.60 10.18 -2.47
N ILE A 4 3.66 11.11 -2.60
CA ILE A 4 2.92 11.65 -1.47
C ILE A 4 1.46 11.20 -1.62
N ALA A 5 0.94 10.57 -0.57
CA ALA A 5 -0.38 9.95 -0.58
C ALA A 5 -1.00 9.94 0.83
N LYS A 6 -2.28 9.60 0.92
CA LYS A 6 -2.87 9.11 2.17
C LYS A 6 -2.60 7.62 2.34
N LYS A 7 -2.55 7.15 3.58
CA LYS A 7 -2.34 5.70 3.85
C LYS A 7 -3.50 4.84 3.35
N THR A 8 -4.69 5.41 3.21
CA THR A 8 -5.89 4.74 2.68
C THR A 8 -6.03 4.84 1.16
N ASP A 9 -5.09 5.48 0.47
CA ASP A 9 -5.14 5.63 -0.98
C ASP A 9 -4.91 4.27 -1.68
N ASP A 10 -5.89 3.86 -2.47
CA ASP A 10 -5.94 2.56 -3.14
C ASP A 10 -5.01 2.47 -4.35
N LYS A 11 -4.46 3.60 -4.83
CA LYS A 11 -3.47 3.64 -5.91
C LYS A 11 -2.06 3.30 -5.43
N VAL A 12 -1.78 3.41 -4.12
CA VAL A 12 -0.44 3.16 -3.56
C VAL A 12 0.08 1.75 -3.86
N PRO A 13 -0.68 0.64 -3.63
CA PRO A 13 -0.22 -0.70 -3.98
C PRO A 13 0.11 -0.85 -5.48
N LYS A 14 -0.71 -0.24 -6.34
CA LYS A 14 -0.52 -0.26 -7.80
C LYS A 14 0.75 0.45 -8.23
N ILE A 15 1.02 1.63 -7.66
CA ILE A 15 2.27 2.36 -7.94
C ILE A 15 3.49 1.59 -7.43
N LYS A 16 3.42 0.98 -6.24
CA LYS A 16 4.48 0.10 -5.73
C LYS A 16 4.78 -1.05 -6.69
N GLU A 17 3.74 -1.74 -7.17
CA GLU A 17 3.88 -2.84 -8.12
C GLU A 17 4.54 -2.40 -9.43
N ILE A 18 4.12 -1.25 -9.99
CA ILE A 18 4.71 -0.69 -11.22
C ILE A 18 6.20 -0.42 -11.02
N PHE A 19 6.59 0.27 -9.94
CA PHE A 19 8.00 0.59 -9.69
C PHE A 19 8.84 -0.65 -9.39
N GLN A 20 8.26 -1.65 -8.73
CA GLN A 20 8.89 -2.96 -8.52
C GLN A 20 9.18 -3.66 -9.86
N LYS A 21 8.21 -3.71 -10.78
CA LYS A 21 8.38 -4.29 -12.12
C LYS A 21 9.39 -3.52 -12.98
N LEU A 22 9.52 -2.21 -12.76
CA LEU A 22 10.50 -1.36 -13.43
C LEU A 22 11.89 -1.41 -12.78
N GLU A 23 12.07 -2.18 -11.69
CA GLU A 23 13.31 -2.25 -10.91
C GLU A 23 13.81 -0.88 -10.43
N LYS A 24 12.88 0.03 -10.13
CA LYS A 24 13.19 1.39 -9.66
C LYS A 24 12.83 1.56 -8.19
N SER A 25 13.65 2.32 -7.46
CA SER A 25 13.36 2.67 -6.07
C SER A 25 12.20 3.65 -5.96
N LEU A 26 11.27 3.32 -5.07
CA LEU A 26 10.11 4.13 -4.72
C LEU A 26 10.15 4.45 -3.23
N THR A 27 9.81 5.68 -2.88
CA THR A 27 9.55 6.06 -1.48
C THR A 27 8.16 6.65 -1.40
N VAL A 28 7.35 6.15 -0.47
CA VAL A 28 5.98 6.60 -0.25
C VAL A 28 5.92 7.34 1.07
N PHE A 29 5.44 8.58 1.05
CA PHE A 29 5.27 9.43 2.21
C PHE A 29 3.78 9.64 2.47
N TYR A 30 3.34 9.24 3.66
CA TYR A 30 1.95 9.35 4.08
C TYR A 30 1.72 10.63 4.89
N ILE A 31 0.80 11.48 4.43
CA ILE A 31 0.48 12.76 5.07
C ILE A 31 -0.40 12.62 6.33
N ASP A 32 -1.09 11.50 6.47
CA ASP A 32 -2.13 11.24 7.48
C ASP A 32 -1.73 10.18 8.51
N CYS A 33 -0.48 9.69 8.45
CA CYS A 33 0.01 8.61 9.31
C CYS A 33 0.97 9.14 10.38
N PHE A 34 0.45 9.65 11.49
CA PHE A 34 1.27 9.99 12.67
C PHE A 34 1.36 8.84 13.68
N ASP A 35 0.48 7.86 13.56
CA ASP A 35 0.34 6.76 14.49
C ASP A 35 0.53 5.42 13.72
N ASN A 36 0.78 4.32 14.43
CA ASN A 36 1.01 2.98 13.85
C ASN A 36 2.28 2.86 12.98
N LEU A 37 3.42 3.31 13.51
CA LEU A 37 4.74 3.22 12.86
C LEU A 37 5.17 1.77 12.58
N ASP A 38 4.61 0.81 13.30
CA ASP A 38 4.83 -0.62 13.11
C ASP A 38 4.23 -1.15 11.80
N ASN A 39 3.24 -0.46 11.22
CA ASN A 39 2.62 -0.82 9.95
C ASN A 39 3.31 -0.17 8.74
N LEU A 40 4.48 0.43 8.90
CA LEU A 40 5.27 0.96 7.80
C LEU A 40 6.20 -0.12 7.26
N GLU A 41 6.16 -0.31 5.94
CA GLU A 41 7.09 -1.15 5.18
C GLU A 41 8.39 -0.41 4.85
N GLN A 42 9.38 -1.12 4.34
CA GLN A 42 10.57 -0.46 3.80
C GLN A 42 10.20 0.44 2.61
N GLY A 43 10.77 1.63 2.56
CA GLY A 43 10.40 2.68 1.60
C GLY A 43 9.17 3.50 1.97
N GLU A 44 8.46 3.17 3.06
CA GLU A 44 7.35 3.99 3.55
C GLU A 44 7.79 4.93 4.68
N LEU A 45 7.33 6.17 4.60
CA LEU A 45 7.70 7.25 5.50
C LEU A 45 6.46 8.04 5.93
N THR A 46 6.62 8.74 7.05
CA THR A 46 5.65 9.70 7.58
C THR A 46 6.40 10.95 8.02
N ALA A 47 5.68 11.99 8.43
CA ALA A 47 6.31 13.20 8.97
C ALA A 47 7.29 12.87 10.11
N LEU A 48 6.95 11.91 10.97
CA LEU A 48 7.78 11.52 12.12
C LEU A 48 9.03 10.71 11.73
N THR A 49 9.01 9.99 10.60
CA THR A 49 10.10 9.09 10.20
C THR A 49 10.91 9.59 9.01
N TYR A 50 10.49 10.68 8.35
CA TYR A 50 11.17 11.23 7.16
C TYR A 50 12.67 11.43 7.36
N PHE A 51 13.07 12.03 8.47
CA PHE A 51 14.48 12.32 8.77
C PHE A 51 15.33 11.06 9.06
N LEU A 52 14.72 9.88 9.12
CA LEU A 52 15.39 8.58 9.31
C LEU A 52 15.70 7.85 7.99
N MET A 53 15.28 8.37 6.84
CA MET A 53 15.32 7.66 5.55
C MET A 53 16.69 7.15 5.08
N LYS A 54 17.79 7.62 5.67
CA LYS A 54 19.15 7.22 5.27
C LYS A 54 19.57 5.87 5.85
N GLU A 55 18.79 5.35 6.79
CA GLU A 55 19.17 4.19 7.58
C GLU A 55 18.63 2.91 6.92
N LYS A 56 19.54 1.97 6.64
CA LYS A 56 19.23 0.67 6.04
C LYS A 56 19.42 -0.43 7.06
N GLY A 57 18.63 -1.50 6.93
CA GLY A 57 18.76 -2.68 7.78
C GLY A 57 17.70 -3.72 7.47
N GLN A 58 17.57 -4.69 8.36
CA GLN A 58 16.61 -5.79 8.26
C GLN A 58 15.76 -5.82 9.53
N PRO A 59 14.46 -6.18 9.45
CA PRO A 59 13.60 -6.24 10.63
C PRO A 59 14.22 -7.06 11.76
N LEU A 60 14.08 -6.60 13.00
CA LEU A 60 14.71 -7.21 14.15
C LEU A 60 14.03 -8.55 14.47
N PHE A 61 14.77 -9.64 14.38
CA PHE A 61 14.26 -10.96 14.79
C PHE A 61 14.08 -11.01 16.31
N VAL A 62 13.02 -11.69 16.78
CA VAL A 62 12.63 -11.74 18.19
C VAL A 62 13.78 -12.07 19.16
N ASN A 63 14.62 -13.03 18.83
CA ASN A 63 15.74 -13.46 19.69
C ASN A 63 16.89 -12.44 19.78
N ASN A 64 16.89 -11.42 18.90
CA ASN A 64 17.91 -10.38 18.87
C ASN A 64 17.46 -9.11 19.60
N LEU A 65 16.29 -9.13 20.26
CA LEU A 65 15.85 -8.03 21.12
C LEU A 65 16.91 -7.76 22.19
N PRO A 66 17.47 -6.55 22.29
CA PRO A 66 18.45 -6.23 23.33
C PRO A 66 17.78 -6.25 24.70
N LEU A 67 18.21 -7.17 25.56
CA LEU A 67 17.68 -7.38 26.90
C LEU A 67 18.80 -7.37 27.96
N PRO A 68 18.46 -7.07 29.23
CA PRO A 68 19.38 -7.28 30.34
C PRO A 68 19.86 -8.74 30.43
N PRO A 69 21.05 -8.98 31.02
CA PRO A 69 21.55 -10.33 31.21
C PRO A 69 20.54 -11.25 31.93
N TYR A 70 20.47 -12.51 31.51
CA TYR A 70 19.63 -13.58 32.08
C TYR A 70 18.12 -13.47 31.85
N TRP A 71 17.65 -12.41 31.19
CA TRP A 71 16.26 -12.32 30.77
C TRP A 71 16.03 -13.29 29.61
N GLU A 72 14.89 -13.97 29.62
CA GLU A 72 14.54 -14.95 28.61
C GLU A 72 13.38 -14.48 27.74
N ILE A 73 13.40 -14.94 26.49
CA ILE A 73 12.32 -14.72 25.54
C ILE A 73 11.65 -16.06 25.27
N THR A 74 10.34 -16.11 25.43
CA THR A 74 9.51 -17.24 25.03
C THR A 74 8.52 -16.80 23.97
N THR A 75 8.01 -17.75 23.17
CA THR A 75 7.05 -17.46 22.09
C THR A 75 6.00 -18.53 22.03
N ASP A 76 4.73 -18.17 21.81
CA ASP A 76 3.65 -19.11 21.52
C ASP A 76 3.44 -19.34 20.00
N GLY A 77 4.24 -18.64 19.17
CA GLY A 77 4.17 -18.68 17.72
C GLY A 77 3.41 -17.50 17.10
N LEU A 78 2.57 -16.81 17.87
CA LEU A 78 1.81 -15.63 17.45
C LEU A 78 2.40 -14.34 18.06
N GLU A 79 2.80 -14.42 19.32
CA GLU A 79 3.42 -13.34 20.08
C GLU A 79 4.69 -13.87 20.80
N GLY A 80 5.52 -12.93 21.25
CA GLY A 80 6.65 -13.21 22.13
C GLY A 80 6.42 -12.63 23.52
N TYR A 81 7.15 -13.14 24.50
CA TYR A 81 7.07 -12.69 25.88
C TYR A 81 8.47 -12.65 26.47
N VAL A 82 8.75 -11.61 27.26
CA VAL A 82 10.02 -11.45 27.95
C VAL A 82 9.81 -11.70 29.43
N TYR A 83 10.67 -12.52 30.02
CA TYR A 83 10.64 -12.86 31.43
C TYR A 83 11.97 -12.55 32.11
N ASP A 84 11.88 -12.06 33.34
CA ASP A 84 12.96 -12.06 34.31
C ASP A 84 12.64 -13.10 35.37
N GLN A 85 13.31 -14.25 35.30
CA GLN A 85 12.94 -15.45 36.04
C GLN A 85 11.48 -15.83 35.74
N SER A 86 10.59 -15.78 36.73
CA SER A 86 9.16 -16.08 36.57
C SER A 86 8.29 -14.84 36.33
N LYS A 87 8.85 -13.63 36.38
CA LYS A 87 8.09 -12.39 36.25
C LYS A 87 8.02 -11.96 34.79
N LYS A 88 6.80 -11.75 34.29
CA LYS A 88 6.58 -11.23 32.95
C LYS A 88 6.99 -9.75 32.91
N LYS A 89 7.89 -9.40 31.99
CA LYS A 89 8.42 -8.03 31.84
C LYS A 89 7.96 -7.35 30.56
N ALA A 90 7.71 -8.12 29.51
CA ALA A 90 7.20 -7.55 28.27
C ALA A 90 6.38 -8.54 27.44
N ARG A 91 5.57 -7.99 26.55
CA ARG A 91 4.89 -8.70 25.46
C ARG A 91 5.33 -8.15 24.12
N ILE A 92 5.73 -9.02 23.22
CA ILE A 92 6.25 -8.71 21.90
C ILE A 92 5.18 -9.04 20.88
N LYS A 93 4.79 -8.04 20.08
CA LYS A 93 3.93 -8.24 18.93
C LYS A 93 4.79 -8.37 17.67
N PHE A 94 4.56 -9.42 16.89
CA PHE A 94 5.26 -9.62 15.62
C PHE A 94 4.67 -8.78 14.49
N ARG A 95 5.55 -8.41 13.56
CA ARG A 95 5.20 -7.83 12.27
C ARG A 95 4.54 -8.91 11.40
N GLN A 96 3.63 -8.51 10.52
CA GLN A 96 3.05 -9.43 9.55
C GLN A 96 4.02 -9.64 8.37
N PRO A 97 4.20 -10.88 7.89
CA PRO A 97 3.56 -12.11 8.38
C PRO A 97 4.23 -12.64 9.67
N GLN A 98 3.43 -13.07 10.64
CA GLN A 98 3.90 -13.56 11.95
C GLN A 98 4.92 -14.71 11.86
N SER A 99 4.89 -15.48 10.77
CA SER A 99 5.85 -16.56 10.50
C SER A 99 7.30 -16.10 10.48
N GLU A 100 7.57 -14.84 10.15
CA GLU A 100 8.92 -14.28 10.15
C GLU A 100 9.46 -13.98 11.56
N ARG A 101 8.58 -13.88 12.56
CA ARG A 101 8.94 -13.60 13.97
C ARG A 101 9.82 -12.36 14.14
N THR A 102 9.59 -11.35 13.30
CA THR A 102 10.25 -10.04 13.38
C THR A 102 9.41 -9.10 14.24
N ILE A 103 10.06 -8.22 14.99
CA ILE A 103 9.40 -7.39 16.00
C ILE A 103 8.72 -6.19 15.33
N ALA A 104 7.43 -5.99 15.63
CA ALA A 104 6.70 -4.76 15.32
C ALA A 104 6.74 -3.80 16.50
N ARG A 105 6.36 -4.28 17.69
CA ARG A 105 6.40 -3.50 18.93
C ARG A 105 6.51 -4.37 20.18
N VAL A 106 7.00 -3.78 21.26
CA VAL A 106 7.19 -4.42 22.56
C VAL A 106 6.48 -3.58 23.63
N TYR A 107 5.52 -4.20 24.33
CA TYR A 107 4.81 -3.65 25.47
C TYR A 107 5.58 -3.98 26.74
N TRP A 108 6.03 -2.98 27.47
CA TRP A 108 6.80 -3.16 28.70
C TRP A 108 5.91 -2.95 29.92
N TYR A 109 6.08 -3.82 30.90
CA TYR A 109 5.25 -3.88 32.10
C TYR A 109 6.04 -3.49 33.34
N ASP A 110 5.36 -2.90 34.31
CA ASP A 110 5.85 -2.71 35.67
C ASP A 110 5.74 -3.99 36.52
N GLU A 111 5.93 -3.87 37.84
CA GLU A 111 5.81 -4.99 38.77
C GLU A 111 4.36 -5.45 39.02
N GLU A 112 3.37 -4.62 38.68
CA GLU A 112 1.94 -4.92 38.80
C GLU A 112 1.34 -5.46 37.48
N GLU A 113 2.21 -5.76 36.49
CA GLU A 113 1.85 -6.15 35.12
C GLU A 113 1.09 -5.06 34.33
N THR A 114 1.18 -3.81 34.75
CA THR A 114 0.60 -2.66 34.04
C THR A 114 1.56 -2.18 32.96
N CYS A 115 1.05 -1.91 31.76
CA CYS A 115 1.89 -1.45 30.65
C CYS A 115 2.26 0.02 30.84
N ILE A 116 3.56 0.31 30.90
CA ILE A 116 4.10 1.64 31.20
C ILE A 116 4.71 2.33 29.97
N TRP A 117 5.22 1.56 29.01
CA TRP A 117 5.62 2.10 27.70
C TRP A 117 5.60 1.05 26.60
N ILE A 118 5.61 1.53 25.35
CA ILE A 118 5.63 0.72 24.14
C ILE A 118 6.82 1.14 23.29
N ASP A 119 7.66 0.17 22.91
CA ASP A 119 8.75 0.38 21.95
C ASP A 119 8.33 -0.13 20.57
N TYR A 120 8.40 0.71 19.55
CA TYR A 120 8.13 0.35 18.16
C TYR A 120 9.43 0.13 17.40
N TYR A 121 9.48 -0.91 16.58
CA TYR A 121 10.64 -1.29 15.78
C TYR A 121 10.37 -1.06 14.30
N SER A 122 11.32 -0.41 13.62
CA SER A 122 11.21 -0.11 12.19
C SER A 122 11.30 -1.39 11.35
N ALA A 123 10.86 -1.30 10.09
CA ALA A 123 11.09 -2.35 9.08
C ALA A 123 12.59 -2.54 8.73
N TYR A 124 13.48 -1.79 9.37
CA TYR A 124 14.92 -1.84 9.17
C TYR A 124 15.70 -2.28 10.42
N GLY A 125 15.01 -2.59 11.54
CA GLY A 125 15.60 -3.37 12.63
C GLY A 125 16.07 -2.62 13.88
N TRP A 126 15.82 -1.32 14.00
CA TRP A 126 16.08 -0.57 15.24
C TRP A 126 14.78 -0.09 15.89
N LYS A 127 14.89 0.27 17.18
CA LYS A 127 13.80 0.92 17.92
C LYS A 127 13.62 2.35 17.39
N VAL A 128 12.56 2.58 16.62
CA VAL A 128 12.29 3.88 16.00
C VAL A 128 11.52 4.81 16.93
N CYS A 129 10.70 4.26 17.83
CA CYS A 129 9.81 5.07 18.65
C CYS A 129 9.59 4.44 20.02
N ARG A 130 9.47 5.28 21.05
CA ARG A 130 8.97 4.91 22.38
C ARG A 130 7.76 5.76 22.72
N GLU A 131 6.68 5.13 23.16
CA GLU A 131 5.50 5.79 23.72
C GLU A 131 5.40 5.51 25.21
N LEU A 132 5.36 6.56 26.03
CA LEU A 132 5.06 6.46 27.44
C LEU A 132 3.55 6.51 27.66
N LEU A 133 3.05 5.65 28.54
CA LEU A 133 1.63 5.56 28.90
C LEU A 133 1.37 6.18 30.27
N ASP A 134 0.18 6.73 30.49
CA ASP A 134 -0.32 7.09 31.82
C ASP A 134 -0.98 5.89 32.54
N GLU A 135 -1.47 6.12 33.75
CA GLU A 135 -2.14 5.10 34.59
C GLU A 135 -3.43 4.54 33.93
N GLU A 136 -4.04 5.27 32.99
CA GLU A 136 -5.21 4.83 32.22
C GLU A 136 -4.81 4.07 30.93
N GLY A 137 -3.51 3.91 30.67
CA GLY A 137 -2.97 3.25 29.48
C GLY A 137 -2.99 4.13 28.23
N LYS A 138 -3.13 5.46 28.37
CA LYS A 138 -3.15 6.40 27.26
C LYS A 138 -1.75 6.95 27.00
N SER A 139 -1.35 7.04 25.72
CA SER A 139 -0.05 7.58 25.34
C SER A 139 0.06 9.08 25.68
N VAL A 140 1.07 9.45 26.46
CA VAL A 140 1.31 10.84 26.91
C VAL A 140 2.49 11.51 26.23
N LEU A 141 3.54 10.74 25.96
CA LEU A 141 4.78 11.22 25.35
C LEU A 141 5.24 10.20 24.31
N ARG A 142 5.68 10.70 23.15
CA ARG A 142 6.30 9.89 22.12
C ARG A 142 7.68 10.43 21.79
N THR A 143 8.69 9.56 21.75
CA THR A 143 10.06 9.90 21.38
C THR A 143 10.49 9.09 20.17
N ILE A 144 11.00 9.76 19.14
CA ILE A 144 11.54 9.14 17.92
C ILE A 144 13.06 9.12 17.98
N TYR A 145 13.64 7.96 17.67
CA TYR A 145 15.07 7.70 17.70
C TYR A 145 15.63 7.39 16.31
N ASN A 146 16.88 7.77 16.08
CA ASN A 146 17.67 7.27 14.96
C ASN A 146 18.24 5.87 15.26
N SER A 147 18.92 5.26 14.28
CA SER A 147 19.56 3.95 14.40
C SER A 147 20.66 3.89 15.48
N GLU A 148 21.26 5.02 15.85
CA GLU A 148 22.25 5.12 16.93
C GLU A 148 21.60 5.26 18.32
N GLY A 149 20.26 5.36 18.40
CA GLY A 149 19.53 5.56 19.66
C GLY A 149 19.51 7.02 20.15
N ARG A 150 19.88 8.00 19.32
CA ARG A 150 19.75 9.43 19.62
C ARG A 150 18.32 9.90 19.36
N GLU A 151 17.84 10.76 20.24
CA GLU A 151 16.52 11.39 20.13
C GLU A 151 16.51 12.43 19.02
N LEU A 152 15.55 12.33 18.10
CA LEU A 152 15.35 13.27 17.00
C LEU A 152 14.06 14.06 17.14
N LEU A 153 13.00 13.43 17.62
CA LEU A 153 11.71 14.09 17.85
C LEU A 153 11.16 13.70 19.21
N VAL A 154 10.53 14.65 19.88
CA VAL A 154 9.73 14.42 21.07
C VAL A 154 8.37 15.06 20.86
N GLU A 155 7.31 14.27 20.98
CA GLU A 155 5.93 14.69 20.82
C GLU A 155 5.20 14.58 22.17
N TRP A 156 4.67 15.70 22.65
CA TRP A 156 3.78 15.75 23.80
C TRP A 156 2.33 15.64 23.34
N LEU A 157 1.79 14.42 23.38
CA LEU A 157 0.50 14.06 22.76
C LEU A 157 -0.69 14.84 23.34
N GLN A 158 -0.66 15.13 24.65
CA GLN A 158 -1.73 15.91 25.31
C GLN A 158 -1.73 17.39 24.91
N GLN A 159 -0.59 17.93 24.51
CA GLN A 159 -0.41 19.34 24.17
C GLN A 159 -0.35 19.56 22.66
N ASP A 160 -0.34 18.47 21.88
CA ASP A 160 -0.11 18.45 20.44
C ASP A 160 1.13 19.29 20.08
N LYS A 161 2.27 19.06 20.74
CA LYS A 161 3.53 19.77 20.44
C LYS A 161 4.60 18.80 20.03
N ILE A 162 5.43 19.21 19.08
CA ILE A 162 6.56 18.41 18.59
C ILE A 162 7.84 19.23 18.72
N ALA A 163 8.80 18.74 19.48
CA ALA A 163 10.17 19.24 19.46
C ALA A 163 10.99 18.43 18.46
N TYR A 164 11.67 19.12 17.56
CA TYR A 164 12.62 18.55 16.62
C TYR A 164 14.04 18.96 17.00
N PHE A 165 14.87 17.96 17.23
CA PHE A 165 16.29 18.11 17.54
C PHE A 165 17.06 17.99 16.22
N ASP A 166 17.28 19.13 15.57
CA ASP A 166 18.20 19.18 14.44
C ASP A 166 19.65 19.16 14.94
N SER A 167 20.62 19.25 14.03
CA SER A 167 22.04 19.35 14.39
C SER A 167 22.41 20.67 15.10
N GLN A 168 21.47 21.57 15.40
CA GLN A 168 21.71 22.77 16.19
C GLN A 168 21.52 22.53 17.69
N GLN A 169 22.12 23.38 18.51
CA GLN A 169 22.16 23.20 19.97
C GLN A 169 20.79 23.27 20.65
N ASN A 170 19.76 23.86 20.01
CA ASN A 170 18.43 24.03 20.62
C ASN A 170 17.34 23.39 19.74
N PRO A 171 16.41 22.62 20.32
CA PRO A 171 15.31 22.03 19.57
C PRO A 171 14.34 23.09 19.05
N THR A 172 13.87 22.92 17.82
CA THR A 172 12.79 23.72 17.26
C THR A 172 11.45 23.11 17.69
N ILE A 173 10.58 23.91 18.32
CA ILE A 173 9.27 23.46 18.79
C ILE A 173 8.18 23.87 17.80
N TYR A 174 7.46 22.88 17.29
CA TYR A 174 6.30 23.03 16.43
C TYR A 174 5.02 22.98 17.27
N PRO A 175 4.05 23.88 17.01
CA PRO A 175 2.84 24.00 17.81
C PRO A 175 1.82 22.88 17.62
N ASN A 176 1.94 22.06 16.56
CA ASN A 176 1.07 20.92 16.25
C ASN A 176 1.63 20.03 15.14
N ARG A 177 1.07 18.80 15.03
CA ARG A 177 1.38 17.85 13.95
C ARG A 177 1.29 18.46 12.55
N HIS A 178 0.30 19.32 12.29
CA HIS A 178 0.11 19.95 10.99
C HIS A 178 1.26 20.90 10.61
N SER A 179 1.69 21.77 11.54
CA SER A 179 2.82 22.67 11.32
C SER A 179 4.13 21.91 11.08
N PHE A 180 4.33 20.78 11.77
CA PHE A 180 5.47 19.91 11.54
C PHE A 180 5.40 19.21 10.18
N LEU A 181 4.21 18.74 9.78
CA LEU A 181 3.98 18.16 8.45
C LEU A 181 4.37 19.14 7.33
N LEU A 182 3.91 20.39 7.42
CA LEU A 182 4.24 21.42 6.42
C LEU A 182 5.75 21.62 6.31
N LYS A 183 6.48 21.68 7.45
CA LYS A 183 7.94 21.77 7.43
C LYS A 183 8.60 20.57 6.72
N VAL A 184 8.11 19.36 6.97
CA VAL A 184 8.65 18.15 6.32
C VAL A 184 8.36 18.16 4.82
N LEU A 185 7.14 18.56 4.42
CA LEU A 185 6.77 18.70 3.01
C LEU A 185 7.64 19.74 2.29
N GLU A 186 7.94 20.88 2.92
CA GLU A 186 8.88 21.87 2.38
C GLU A 186 10.26 21.26 2.10
N GLU A 187 10.82 20.48 3.02
CA GLU A 187 12.12 19.80 2.79
C GLU A 187 12.06 18.78 1.66
N ILE A 188 10.95 18.04 1.51
CA ILE A 188 10.76 17.07 0.43
C ILE A 188 10.74 17.79 -0.92
N VAL A 189 9.92 18.84 -1.04
CA VAL A 189 9.72 19.60 -2.29
C VAL A 189 11.01 20.25 -2.79
N GLU A 190 11.90 20.66 -1.89
CA GLU A 190 13.18 21.27 -2.25
C GLU A 190 14.20 20.26 -2.82
N ARG A 191 14.00 18.95 -2.62
CA ARG A 191 15.00 17.92 -2.92
C ARG A 191 14.56 16.89 -3.94
N GLU A 192 13.26 16.67 -4.08
CA GLU A 192 12.72 15.52 -4.79
C GLU A 192 11.68 15.93 -5.83
N ASP A 193 11.59 15.16 -6.91
CA ASP A 193 10.42 15.11 -7.78
C ASP A 193 9.31 14.30 -7.10
N ILE A 194 8.09 14.85 -7.09
CA ILE A 194 6.99 14.33 -6.30
C ILE A 194 5.86 13.85 -7.21
N LEU A 195 5.47 12.59 -7.06
CA LEU A 195 4.21 12.06 -7.55
C LEU A 195 3.13 12.18 -6.47
N ILE A 196 2.01 12.83 -6.78
CA ILE A 196 0.94 13.15 -5.85
C ILE A 196 -0.27 12.25 -6.15
N LEU A 197 -0.78 11.59 -5.10
CA LEU A 197 -1.98 10.77 -5.13
C LEU A 197 -3.07 11.45 -4.27
N GLY A 198 -3.91 12.25 -4.92
CA GLY A 198 -5.03 12.96 -4.28
C GLY A 198 -4.91 14.48 -4.31
N GLU A 199 -6.01 15.15 -4.66
CA GLU A 199 -6.07 16.60 -4.87
C GLU A 199 -5.79 17.39 -3.57
N GLU A 200 -6.22 16.87 -2.43
CA GLU A 200 -6.07 17.50 -1.12
C GLU A 200 -4.60 17.79 -0.77
N ILE A 201 -3.67 16.97 -1.25
CA ILE A 201 -2.24 17.14 -1.01
C ILE A 201 -1.72 18.39 -1.70
N LEU A 202 -2.26 18.74 -2.87
CA LEU A 202 -1.86 19.95 -3.59
C LEU A 202 -2.18 21.23 -2.80
N SER A 203 -3.07 21.18 -1.81
CA SER A 203 -3.35 22.33 -0.93
C SER A 203 -2.28 22.53 0.16
N LEU A 204 -1.51 21.47 0.47
CA LEU A 204 -0.44 21.48 1.47
C LEU A 204 0.91 21.86 0.87
N LEU A 205 1.05 21.81 -0.45
CA LEU A 205 2.30 22.02 -1.16
C LEU A 205 2.42 23.45 -1.70
N PRO A 206 3.62 24.06 -1.68
CA PRO A 206 3.83 25.42 -2.17
C PRO A 206 3.70 25.48 -3.71
N SER A 207 2.75 26.29 -4.20
CA SER A 207 2.49 26.42 -5.65
C SER A 207 3.67 26.97 -6.47
N SER A 208 4.65 27.61 -5.81
CA SER A 208 5.88 28.11 -6.45
C SER A 208 6.79 26.99 -6.97
N LYS A 209 6.57 25.74 -6.56
CA LYS A 209 7.41 24.58 -6.91
C LYS A 209 6.69 23.58 -7.80
N LYS A 210 5.66 24.04 -8.53
CA LYS A 210 4.83 23.19 -9.40
C LYS A 210 5.61 22.39 -10.44
N GLU A 211 6.80 22.85 -10.83
CA GLU A 211 7.69 22.18 -11.79
C GLU A 211 8.15 20.79 -11.31
N ASN A 212 8.17 20.55 -10.00
CA ASN A 212 8.57 19.27 -9.40
C ASN A 212 7.36 18.33 -9.17
N TYR A 213 6.15 18.75 -9.53
CA TYR A 213 4.92 18.03 -9.18
C TYR A 213 4.39 17.24 -10.38
N TYR A 214 4.20 15.95 -10.16
CA TYR A 214 3.52 15.01 -11.04
C TYR A 214 2.24 14.58 -10.33
N TYR A 215 1.11 14.53 -11.02
CA TYR A 215 -0.15 14.11 -10.42
C TYR A 215 -0.70 12.86 -11.09
N LEU A 216 -1.20 11.91 -10.29
CA LEU A 216 -1.86 10.71 -10.80
C LEU A 216 -3.39 10.85 -10.74
N ALA A 217 -3.97 11.22 -11.87
CA ALA A 217 -5.41 11.34 -12.06
C ALA A 217 -6.04 10.01 -12.47
N ASP A 218 -7.26 9.76 -12.01
CA ASP A 218 -8.04 8.60 -12.39
C ASP A 218 -8.57 8.75 -13.82
N ASP A 219 -8.99 9.97 -14.18
CA ASP A 219 -9.52 10.29 -15.50
C ASP A 219 -9.12 11.69 -16.00
N ILE A 220 -9.55 12.00 -17.23
CA ILE A 220 -9.25 13.28 -17.89
C ILE A 220 -9.97 14.44 -17.19
N THR A 221 -11.15 14.21 -16.62
CA THR A 221 -11.93 15.26 -15.93
C THR A 221 -11.21 15.72 -14.67
N GLU A 222 -10.60 14.80 -13.92
CA GLU A 222 -9.74 15.12 -12.80
C GLU A 222 -8.46 15.80 -13.28
N ALA A 223 -7.83 15.28 -14.34
CA ALA A 223 -6.60 15.84 -14.91
C ALA A 223 -6.77 17.32 -15.31
N ASP A 224 -7.87 17.66 -15.99
CA ASP A 224 -8.18 19.01 -16.44
C ASP A 224 -8.31 20.02 -15.28
N LYS A 225 -8.81 19.58 -14.12
CA LYS A 225 -8.96 20.44 -12.94
C LYS A 225 -7.62 20.83 -12.32
N ILE A 226 -6.64 19.94 -12.41
CA ILE A 226 -5.39 20.06 -11.65
C ILE A 226 -4.18 20.40 -12.53
N ALA A 227 -4.30 20.32 -13.86
CA ALA A 227 -3.21 20.50 -14.82
C ALA A 227 -2.40 21.79 -14.61
N ASP A 228 -3.06 22.91 -14.30
CA ASP A 228 -2.38 24.20 -14.11
C ASP A 228 -1.52 24.28 -12.83
N ARG A 229 -1.75 23.36 -11.89
CA ARG A 229 -1.13 23.33 -10.55
C ARG A 229 0.10 22.43 -10.47
N VAL A 230 0.38 21.66 -11.52
CA VAL A 230 1.45 20.65 -11.57
C VAL A 230 2.24 20.76 -12.88
N ASN A 231 3.40 20.11 -12.94
CA ASN A 231 4.21 20.07 -14.15
C ASN A 231 3.61 19.13 -15.20
N GLN A 232 3.15 17.96 -14.75
CA GLN A 232 2.60 16.94 -15.64
C GLN A 232 1.53 16.11 -14.92
N VAL A 233 0.51 15.72 -15.68
CA VAL A 233 -0.53 14.80 -15.22
C VAL A 233 -0.36 13.45 -15.91
N LEU A 234 -0.40 12.40 -15.09
CA LEU A 234 -0.44 11.00 -15.48
C LEU A 234 -1.87 10.52 -15.27
N VAL A 235 -2.48 9.91 -16.30
CA VAL A 235 -3.90 9.53 -16.29
C VAL A 235 -4.03 8.02 -16.32
N MET A 236 -4.79 7.45 -15.39
CA MET A 236 -4.97 5.99 -15.26
C MET A 236 -6.09 5.42 -16.13
N SER A 237 -6.81 6.26 -16.88
CA SER A 237 -7.82 5.86 -17.86
C SER A 237 -7.24 5.73 -19.28
N PRO A 238 -7.88 4.96 -20.18
CA PRO A 238 -7.39 4.82 -21.56
C PRO A 238 -7.43 6.16 -22.30
N ARG A 239 -6.56 6.29 -23.32
CA ARG A 239 -6.64 7.42 -24.25
C ARG A 239 -7.95 7.36 -25.01
N SER A 240 -8.83 8.31 -24.76
CA SER A 240 -10.08 8.49 -25.51
C SER A 240 -9.88 9.26 -26.83
N SER A 241 -8.78 10.00 -26.95
CA SER A 241 -8.42 10.81 -28.11
C SER A 241 -6.91 10.86 -28.27
N ASP A 242 -6.44 10.81 -29.53
CA ASP A 242 -5.03 10.97 -29.89
C ASP A 242 -4.47 12.37 -29.54
N LEU A 243 -5.36 13.34 -29.28
CA LEU A 243 -5.02 14.72 -28.95
C LEU A 243 -4.93 14.99 -27.44
N SER A 244 -5.03 13.97 -26.59
CA SER A 244 -4.90 14.17 -25.14
C SER A 244 -3.53 14.78 -24.79
N PRO A 245 -3.47 15.90 -24.05
CA PRO A 245 -2.20 16.51 -23.63
C PRO A 245 -1.52 15.71 -22.52
N TYR A 246 -2.20 14.72 -21.94
CA TYR A 246 -1.72 13.97 -20.79
C TYR A 246 -1.01 12.68 -21.16
N THR A 247 -0.16 12.22 -20.26
CA THR A 247 0.47 10.90 -20.39
C THR A 247 -0.44 9.86 -19.75
N HIS A 248 -0.97 8.95 -20.56
CA HIS A 248 -1.87 7.91 -20.07
C HIS A 248 -1.06 6.69 -19.66
N LEU A 249 -1.20 6.30 -18.39
CA LEU A 249 -0.66 5.08 -17.80
C LEU A 249 -1.77 4.02 -17.75
N TYR A 250 -2.15 3.54 -18.93
CA TYR A 250 -3.21 2.54 -19.07
C TYR A 250 -2.66 1.23 -19.64
N GLY A 251 -2.93 0.14 -18.93
CA GLY A 251 -2.48 -1.20 -19.29
C GLY A 251 -1.01 -1.47 -18.99
N PHE A 252 -0.65 -2.75 -19.00
CA PHE A 252 0.73 -3.21 -18.85
C PHE A 252 1.04 -4.21 -19.95
N ALA A 253 1.92 -3.83 -20.88
CA ALA A 253 2.32 -4.73 -21.96
C ALA A 253 3.24 -5.83 -21.40
N LEU A 254 2.69 -7.02 -21.14
CA LEU A 254 3.47 -8.21 -20.84
C LEU A 254 3.76 -8.98 -22.12
N ASN A 255 5.02 -9.34 -22.34
CA ASN A 255 5.37 -10.37 -23.33
C ASN A 255 5.03 -11.76 -22.75
N LYS A 256 3.74 -12.08 -22.64
CA LYS A 256 3.28 -13.42 -22.25
C LYS A 256 3.29 -14.33 -23.49
N PRO A 257 3.94 -15.51 -23.44
CA PRO A 257 3.79 -16.49 -24.51
C PRO A 257 2.35 -17.00 -24.52
N VAL A 258 1.72 -17.02 -25.70
CA VAL A 258 0.39 -17.61 -25.86
C VAL A 258 0.53 -19.13 -25.63
N PRO A 259 -0.23 -19.73 -24.69
CA PRO A 259 -0.16 -21.16 -24.44
C PRO A 259 -0.58 -21.95 -25.69
N VAL A 260 -0.15 -23.21 -25.77
CA VAL A 260 -0.49 -24.11 -26.90
C VAL A 260 -1.99 -24.19 -27.12
N ARG A 261 -2.78 -24.10 -26.04
CA ARG A 261 -4.23 -23.97 -26.09
C ARG A 261 -4.66 -22.64 -25.45
N PRO A 262 -4.96 -21.61 -26.26
CA PRO A 262 -5.38 -20.31 -25.75
C PRO A 262 -6.65 -20.41 -24.92
N GLN A 263 -6.74 -19.58 -23.89
CA GLN A 263 -7.89 -19.51 -23.00
C GLN A 263 -8.54 -18.12 -23.16
N ALA A 264 -9.84 -18.08 -23.38
CA ALA A 264 -10.63 -16.86 -23.53
C ALA A 264 -11.55 -16.69 -22.33
N MET A 265 -11.59 -15.49 -21.75
CA MET A 265 -12.45 -15.18 -20.61
C MET A 265 -13.53 -14.19 -21.00
N ILE A 266 -14.74 -14.45 -20.52
CA ILE A 266 -15.90 -13.56 -20.63
C ILE A 266 -16.51 -13.45 -19.23
N ILE A 267 -16.69 -12.24 -18.74
CA ILE A 267 -17.42 -11.97 -17.51
C ILE A 267 -18.75 -11.33 -17.86
N THR A 268 -19.83 -11.86 -17.29
CA THR A 268 -21.19 -11.39 -17.57
C THR A 268 -22.01 -11.27 -16.31
N ASN A 269 -22.93 -10.31 -16.31
CA ASN A 269 -24.01 -10.19 -15.32
C ASN A 269 -25.38 -10.59 -15.88
N SER A 270 -25.43 -11.06 -17.12
CA SER A 270 -26.67 -11.50 -17.79
C SER A 270 -26.46 -12.81 -18.54
N GLU A 271 -27.56 -13.41 -18.98
CA GLU A 271 -27.55 -14.60 -19.85
C GLU A 271 -27.31 -14.27 -21.33
N TRP A 272 -27.08 -13.00 -21.67
CA TRP A 272 -26.90 -12.53 -23.04
C TRP A 272 -25.44 -12.19 -23.30
N ILE A 273 -24.82 -12.96 -24.18
CA ILE A 273 -23.44 -12.79 -24.64
C ILE A 273 -23.46 -12.82 -26.16
N GLU A 274 -23.02 -11.74 -26.80
CA GLU A 274 -23.13 -11.57 -28.24
C GLU A 274 -22.20 -12.54 -28.98
N GLY A 275 -22.74 -13.29 -29.92
CA GLY A 275 -21.93 -14.15 -30.81
C GLY A 275 -21.22 -15.34 -30.15
N LEU A 276 -21.49 -15.67 -28.88
CA LEU A 276 -20.74 -16.69 -28.14
C LEU A 276 -20.79 -18.08 -28.78
N GLU A 277 -21.97 -18.52 -29.21
CA GLU A 277 -22.11 -19.85 -29.84
C GLU A 277 -21.32 -19.93 -31.16
N GLN A 278 -21.32 -18.84 -31.94
CA GLN A 278 -20.55 -18.75 -33.17
C GLN A 278 -19.04 -18.85 -32.90
N LEU A 279 -18.55 -18.19 -31.83
CA LEU A 279 -17.15 -18.27 -31.42
C LEU A 279 -16.76 -19.67 -30.98
N LEU A 280 -17.61 -20.35 -30.19
CA LEU A 280 -17.39 -21.73 -29.75
C LEU A 280 -17.22 -22.69 -30.94
N ILE A 281 -18.03 -22.52 -31.99
CA ILE A 281 -17.98 -23.34 -33.21
C ILE A 281 -16.77 -23.00 -34.09
N GLN A 282 -16.46 -21.71 -34.25
CA GLN A 282 -15.40 -21.26 -35.16
C GLN A 282 -14.00 -21.48 -34.61
N PHE A 283 -13.85 -21.49 -33.28
CA PHE A 283 -12.56 -21.62 -32.59
C PHE A 283 -12.56 -22.79 -31.58
N PRO A 284 -12.71 -24.05 -32.03
CA PRO A 284 -12.72 -25.22 -31.14
C PRO A 284 -11.40 -25.43 -30.38
N GLU A 285 -10.31 -24.84 -30.86
CA GLU A 285 -8.99 -24.85 -30.23
C GLU A 285 -8.88 -23.90 -29.04
N ILE A 286 -9.77 -22.91 -28.90
CA ILE A 286 -9.79 -21.97 -27.78
C ILE A 286 -10.77 -22.47 -26.72
N ASP A 287 -10.33 -22.53 -25.47
CA ASP A 287 -11.22 -22.80 -24.33
C ASP A 287 -11.85 -21.49 -23.84
N PHE A 288 -13.17 -21.43 -23.80
CA PHE A 288 -13.94 -20.26 -23.38
C PHE A 288 -14.43 -20.44 -21.94
N HIS A 289 -13.94 -19.59 -21.04
CA HIS A 289 -14.38 -19.49 -19.66
C HIS A 289 -15.39 -18.34 -19.49
N VAL A 290 -16.65 -18.70 -19.25
CA VAL A 290 -17.71 -17.74 -18.96
C VAL A 290 -17.98 -17.71 -17.46
N GLY A 291 -17.79 -16.54 -16.85
CA GLY A 291 -17.96 -16.31 -15.42
C GLY A 291 -19.09 -15.34 -15.09
N ALA A 292 -19.80 -15.61 -14.00
CA ALA A 292 -20.80 -14.71 -13.42
C ALA A 292 -20.75 -14.81 -11.90
N VAL A 293 -21.08 -13.71 -11.21
CA VAL A 293 -21.18 -13.68 -9.73
C VAL A 293 -22.49 -14.27 -9.21
N THR A 294 -23.46 -14.48 -10.10
CA THR A 294 -24.77 -15.08 -9.83
C THR A 294 -24.89 -16.48 -10.43
N GLU A 295 -26.03 -17.12 -10.19
CA GLU A 295 -26.50 -18.23 -11.02
C GLU A 295 -26.61 -17.81 -12.49
N MET A 296 -26.48 -18.78 -13.39
CA MET A 296 -26.53 -18.54 -14.84
C MET A 296 -27.81 -19.07 -15.47
N GLY A 297 -28.36 -18.28 -16.40
CA GLY A 297 -29.56 -18.63 -17.15
C GLY A 297 -29.34 -19.75 -18.17
N SER A 298 -30.45 -20.33 -18.66
CA SER A 298 -30.43 -21.48 -19.56
C SER A 298 -29.74 -21.20 -20.89
N ARG A 299 -29.72 -19.94 -21.35
CA ARG A 299 -29.03 -19.56 -22.60
C ARG A 299 -27.53 -19.82 -22.55
N ILE A 300 -26.90 -19.64 -21.40
CA ILE A 300 -25.47 -19.92 -21.22
C ILE A 300 -25.27 -21.40 -20.88
N THR A 301 -26.06 -21.95 -19.95
CA THR A 301 -25.85 -23.34 -19.50
C THR A 301 -26.13 -24.37 -20.58
N ASN A 302 -27.03 -24.10 -21.54
CA ASN A 302 -27.26 -24.94 -22.71
C ASN A 302 -26.04 -25.04 -23.64
N LEU A 303 -25.11 -24.06 -23.60
CA LEU A 303 -23.87 -24.09 -24.39
C LEU A 303 -22.81 -25.03 -23.80
N SER A 304 -23.06 -25.65 -22.63
CA SER A 304 -22.16 -26.68 -22.05
C SER A 304 -22.02 -27.93 -22.92
N ILE A 305 -22.82 -28.04 -23.99
CA ILE A 305 -22.68 -29.10 -25.00
C ILE A 305 -21.36 -29.01 -25.78
N TYR A 306 -20.76 -27.82 -25.86
CA TYR A 306 -19.48 -27.59 -26.53
C TYR A 306 -18.33 -27.94 -25.58
N SER A 307 -17.40 -28.80 -26.00
CA SER A 307 -16.31 -29.28 -25.14
C SER A 307 -15.28 -28.21 -24.76
N ASN A 308 -15.26 -27.11 -25.50
CA ASN A 308 -14.44 -25.93 -25.27
C ASN A 308 -15.18 -24.80 -24.52
N MET A 309 -16.34 -25.11 -23.94
CA MET A 309 -17.10 -24.19 -23.07
C MET A 309 -16.94 -24.58 -21.60
N HIS A 310 -16.54 -23.62 -20.78
CA HIS A 310 -16.38 -23.77 -19.33
C HIS A 310 -17.16 -22.69 -18.59
N ILE A 311 -18.06 -23.12 -17.72
CA ILE A 311 -19.02 -22.23 -17.05
C ILE A 311 -18.70 -22.15 -15.56
N HIS A 312 -18.67 -20.93 -15.03
CA HIS A 312 -18.33 -20.64 -13.64
C HIS A 312 -19.42 -19.79 -12.98
N PRO A 313 -20.55 -20.38 -12.55
CA PRO A 313 -21.59 -19.69 -11.80
C PRO A 313 -21.14 -19.38 -10.36
N GLY A 314 -21.63 -18.29 -9.78
CA GLY A 314 -21.28 -17.89 -8.40
C GLY A 314 -19.77 -17.67 -8.20
N MET A 315 -19.09 -17.17 -9.23
CA MET A 315 -17.64 -17.04 -9.26
C MET A 315 -17.12 -16.16 -8.12
N SER A 316 -16.18 -16.71 -7.34
CA SER A 316 -15.46 -15.92 -6.34
C SER A 316 -14.46 -14.97 -7.01
N TYR A 317 -14.17 -13.85 -6.34
CA TYR A 317 -13.16 -12.90 -6.78
C TYR A 317 -11.78 -13.54 -6.99
N ARG A 318 -11.42 -14.50 -6.15
CA ARG A 318 -10.16 -15.25 -6.26
C ARG A 318 -10.10 -16.05 -7.57
N LEU A 319 -11.17 -16.79 -7.88
CA LEU A 319 -11.24 -17.56 -9.13
C LEU A 319 -11.23 -16.64 -10.36
N PHE A 320 -11.88 -15.47 -10.27
CA PHE A 320 -11.80 -14.45 -11.31
C PHE A 320 -10.34 -14.05 -11.59
N GLN A 321 -9.55 -13.77 -10.56
CA GLN A 321 -8.14 -13.41 -10.72
C GLN A 321 -7.31 -14.56 -11.31
N GLU A 322 -7.52 -15.79 -10.83
CA GLU A 322 -6.81 -16.98 -11.33
C GLU A 322 -7.10 -17.23 -12.82
N LEU A 323 -8.36 -17.07 -13.26
CA LEU A 323 -8.74 -17.19 -14.66
C LEU A 323 -8.20 -16.04 -15.51
N LEU A 324 -8.21 -14.82 -14.99
CA LEU A 324 -7.67 -13.66 -15.70
C LEU A 324 -6.16 -13.81 -15.95
N ASP A 325 -5.45 -14.41 -14.99
CA ASP A 325 -4.01 -14.67 -15.11
C ASP A 325 -3.66 -15.78 -16.10
N SER A 326 -4.52 -16.81 -16.22
CA SER A 326 -4.34 -17.91 -17.18
C SER A 326 -4.89 -17.63 -18.57
N SER A 327 -5.73 -16.59 -18.72
CA SER A 327 -6.37 -16.25 -19.98
C SER A 327 -5.43 -15.52 -20.94
N SER A 328 -5.57 -15.86 -22.22
CA SER A 328 -4.88 -15.21 -23.35
C SER A 328 -5.71 -14.10 -23.96
N PHE A 329 -7.04 -14.20 -23.86
CA PHE A 329 -7.98 -13.24 -24.40
C PHE A 329 -9.04 -12.89 -23.37
N TYR A 330 -9.44 -11.62 -23.36
CA TYR A 330 -10.64 -11.17 -22.68
C TYR A 330 -11.60 -10.61 -23.72
N PHE A 331 -12.82 -11.12 -23.76
CA PHE A 331 -13.85 -10.68 -24.69
C PHE A 331 -14.94 -9.88 -23.97
N ASP A 332 -14.99 -8.57 -24.26
CA ASP A 332 -16.07 -7.70 -23.81
C ASP A 332 -17.23 -7.71 -24.81
N ILE A 333 -17.99 -8.81 -24.77
CA ILE A 333 -19.14 -9.10 -25.67
C ILE A 333 -20.43 -9.34 -24.88
N GLN A 334 -20.46 -8.84 -23.64
CA GLN A 334 -21.59 -8.93 -22.74
C GLN A 334 -22.50 -7.69 -22.89
N TYR A 335 -23.79 -7.81 -22.57
CA TYR A 335 -24.79 -6.76 -22.83
C TYR A 335 -25.14 -5.84 -21.65
N ASP A 336 -24.77 -6.23 -20.44
CA ASP A 336 -25.21 -5.61 -19.19
C ASP A 336 -24.09 -4.75 -18.56
N ILE A 337 -24.31 -4.30 -17.33
CA ILE A 337 -23.33 -3.56 -16.55
C ILE A 337 -22.11 -4.45 -16.29
N GLU A 338 -20.94 -3.89 -16.59
CA GLU A 338 -19.65 -4.51 -16.28
C GLU A 338 -19.55 -4.78 -14.76
N ILE A 339 -19.15 -6.00 -14.42
CA ILE A 339 -18.89 -6.39 -13.03
C ILE A 339 -17.40 -6.62 -12.84
N LEU A 340 -16.93 -6.45 -11.60
CA LEU A 340 -15.52 -6.68 -11.22
C LEU A 340 -14.49 -5.79 -11.93
N ALA A 341 -14.91 -4.72 -12.63
CA ALA A 341 -14.04 -3.92 -13.50
C ALA A 341 -13.19 -4.81 -14.42
N SER A 342 -13.82 -5.87 -14.96
CA SER A 342 -13.16 -6.97 -15.63
C SER A 342 -12.40 -6.56 -16.89
N SER A 343 -12.92 -5.59 -17.66
CA SER A 343 -12.27 -5.06 -18.86
C SER A 343 -11.02 -4.25 -18.49
N LEU A 344 -11.12 -3.38 -17.49
CA LEU A 344 -9.96 -2.64 -16.95
C LEU A 344 -8.86 -3.59 -16.47
N ARG A 345 -9.23 -4.60 -15.68
CA ARG A 345 -8.28 -5.55 -15.10
C ARG A 345 -7.64 -6.44 -16.14
N ALA A 346 -8.37 -6.82 -17.18
CA ALA A 346 -7.79 -7.54 -18.31
C ALA A 346 -6.64 -6.73 -18.92
N VAL A 347 -6.86 -5.45 -19.21
CA VAL A 347 -5.82 -4.58 -19.76
C VAL A 347 -4.62 -4.41 -18.82
N GLU A 348 -4.85 -4.36 -17.51
CA GLU A 348 -3.78 -4.31 -16.50
C GLU A 348 -2.95 -5.61 -16.40
N ARG A 349 -3.52 -6.74 -16.81
CA ARG A 349 -2.87 -8.07 -16.77
C ARG A 349 -2.15 -8.44 -18.07
N GLY A 350 -2.14 -7.52 -19.05
CA GLY A 350 -1.60 -7.73 -20.39
C GLY A 350 -2.38 -8.78 -21.15
#